data_AF-A0A4Q6A4T7-F1
#
_entry.id   AF-A0A4Q6A4T7-F1
#
_cell.length_a   1.000
_cell.length_b   1.000
_cell.length_c   1.000
_cell.angle_alpha   90.00
_cell.angle_beta   90.00
_cell.angle_gamma   90.00
#
_symmetry.space_group_name_H-M   'P 1'
#
loop_
_entity.id
_entity.type
_entity.pdbx_description
1 polymer ?
#
loop_
_entity_poly.entity_id
_entity_poly.type
_entity_poly.pdbx_seq_one_letter_code
_entity_poly.pdbx_strand_id
1 'polypeptide(L)'
;MNRFTMLSFEYSNVIHYCLVRFKALQKHNEYAITIMNGELEKLLFGNHVICEKDGYLFLEGKGNDLQQVLKEKIAENLSRLLNIPLKRSKETT
;
A
#
# COMPACT_ATOMS: atom_id res chain seq x y z
N MET A 1 10.48 -0.70 16.45
CA MET A 1 11.00 0.63 16.06
C MET A 1 10.20 1.10 14.86
N ASN A 2 9.55 2.26 14.93
CA ASN A 2 8.77 2.78 13.80
C ASN A 2 9.73 3.49 12.84
N ARG A 3 9.77 3.03 11.59
CA ARG A 3 10.51 3.69 10.51
C ARG A 3 9.51 4.34 9.57
N PHE A 4 9.89 5.45 8.96
CA PHE A 4 9.10 6.12 7.94
C PHE A 4 9.91 6.23 6.65
N THR A 5 9.23 6.16 5.52
CA THR A 5 9.82 6.53 4.22
C THR A 5 8.78 7.25 3.37
N MET A 6 9.27 8.07 2.45
CA MET A 6 8.42 8.70 1.46
C MET A 6 8.38 7.82 0.22
N LEU A 7 7.21 7.67 -0.38
CA LEU A 7 7.01 6.94 -1.62
C LEU A 7 6.27 7.84 -2.59
N SER A 8 6.79 7.97 -3.81
CA SER A 8 6.06 8.58 -4.93
C SER A 8 5.38 7.50 -5.75
N PHE A 9 4.19 7.80 -6.28
CA PHE A 9 3.48 6.95 -7.22
C PHE A 9 2.73 7.80 -8.24
N GLU A 10 2.53 7.25 -9.43
CA GLU A 10 1.73 7.89 -10.47
C GLU A 10 0.29 7.39 -10.42
N TYR A 11 -0.66 8.31 -10.44
CA TYR A 11 -2.09 8.01 -10.52
C TYR A 11 -2.78 9.09 -11.38
N SER A 12 -3.55 8.66 -12.38
CA SER A 12 -4.21 9.58 -13.33
C SER A 12 -3.25 10.60 -13.99
N ASN A 13 -2.06 10.15 -14.40
CA ASN A 13 -1.00 10.97 -15.01
C ASN A 13 -0.43 12.09 -14.11
N VAL A 14 -0.65 12.01 -12.80
CA VAL A 14 -0.10 12.94 -11.81
C VAL A 14 0.74 12.17 -10.81
N ILE A 15 1.90 12.72 -10.45
CA ILE A 15 2.76 12.17 -9.40
C ILE A 15 2.21 12.62 -8.04
N HIS A 16 1.91 11.63 -7.21
CA HIS A 16 1.50 11.80 -5.82
C HIS A 16 2.56 11.26 -4.88
N TYR A 17 2.53 11.75 -3.65
CA TYR A 17 3.44 11.34 -2.58
C TYR A 17 2.63 10.77 -1.42
N CYS A 18 3.15 9.71 -0.81
CA CYS A 18 2.64 9.19 0.45
C CYS A 18 3.78 8.96 1.45
N LEU A 19 3.42 9.03 2.72
CA LEU A 19 4.25 8.61 3.83
C LEU A 19 3.93 7.15 4.14
N VAL A 20 4.95 6.31 4.20
CA VAL A 20 4.83 4.90 4.56
C VAL A 20 5.42 4.70 5.94
N ARG A 21 4.59 4.30 6.89
CA ARG A 21 5.02 3.89 8.24
C ARG A 21 5.21 2.39 8.29
N PHE A 22 6.43 1.98 8.62
CA PHE A 22 6.84 0.59 8.78
C PHE A 22 6.61 0.17 10.23
N LYS A 23 5.89 -0.93 10.41
CA LYS A 23 5.60 -1.51 11.70
C LYS A 23 5.89 -3.01 11.65
N ALA A 24 6.97 -3.42 12.30
CA ALA A 24 7.28 -4.83 12.48
C ALA A 24 6.38 -5.44 13.56
N LEU A 25 5.71 -6.54 13.23
CA LEU A 25 4.94 -7.36 14.18
C LEU A 25 5.57 -8.75 14.29
N GLN A 26 5.12 -9.53 15.29
CA GLN A 26 5.71 -10.85 15.55
C GLN A 26 5.59 -11.84 14.40
N LYS A 27 4.58 -11.69 13.52
CA LYS A 27 4.27 -12.63 12.43
C LYS A 27 4.39 -12.05 11.02
N HIS A 28 4.36 -10.73 10.90
CA HIS A 28 4.30 -10.02 9.62
C HIS A 28 4.77 -8.59 9.79
N ASN A 29 5.09 -7.91 8.68
CA ASN A 29 5.32 -6.46 8.70
C ASN A 29 4.10 -5.75 8.13
N GLU A 30 3.75 -4.60 8.70
CA GLU A 30 2.68 -3.72 8.20
C GLU A 30 3.29 -2.43 7.67
N TYR A 31 2.79 -2.00 6.51
CA TYR A 31 3.08 -0.72 5.89
C TYR A 31 1.79 0.09 5.87
N ALA A 32 1.67 1.02 6.82
CA ALA A 32 0.55 1.95 6.84
C ALA A 32 0.88 3.14 5.94
N ILE A 33 -0.01 3.41 4.99
CA ILE A 33 0.13 4.46 3.98
C ILE A 33 -0.67 5.69 4.41
N THR A 34 -0.11 6.87 4.21
CA THR A 34 -0.83 8.15 4.30
C THR A 34 -0.49 8.97 3.07
N ILE A 35 -1.48 9.18 2.19
CA ILE A 35 -1.34 9.96 0.97
C ILE A 35 -1.41 11.45 1.31
N MET A 36 -0.49 12.25 0.75
CA MET A 36 -0.44 13.69 1.01
C MET A 36 -1.57 14.47 0.31
N ASN A 37 -2.22 13.86 -0.68
CA ASN A 37 -3.44 14.38 -1.31
C ASN A 37 -4.67 13.93 -0.49
N GLY A 38 -5.38 14.90 0.10
CA GLY A 38 -6.50 14.61 0.99
C GLY A 38 -7.68 13.88 0.34
N GLU A 39 -7.96 14.10 -0.94
CA GLU A 39 -9.04 13.40 -1.65
C GLU A 39 -8.68 11.93 -1.92
N LEU A 40 -7.43 11.66 -2.30
CA LEU A 40 -6.95 10.28 -2.44
C LEU A 40 -6.82 9.57 -1.10
N GLU A 41 -6.44 10.27 -0.04
CA GLU A 41 -6.40 9.70 1.32
C GLU A 41 -7.80 9.30 1.79
N LYS A 42 -8.81 10.15 1.55
CA LYS A 42 -10.22 9.81 1.79
C LYS A 42 -10.64 8.59 0.98
N LEU A 43 -10.23 8.50 -0.29
CA LEU A 43 -10.51 7.34 -1.14
C LEU A 43 -9.87 6.07 -0.59
N LEU A 44 -8.67 6.13 -0.02
CA LEU A 44 -7.97 4.99 0.59
C LEU A 44 -8.41 4.68 2.04
N PHE A 45 -9.35 5.45 2.60
CA PHE A 45 -9.77 5.30 3.99
C PHE A 45 -10.21 3.87 4.32
N GLY A 46 -9.75 3.35 5.45
CA GLY A 46 -9.99 1.97 5.88
C GLY A 46 -9.22 0.88 5.10
N ASN A 47 -8.51 1.23 4.03
CA ASN A 47 -7.77 0.28 3.18
C ASN A 47 -6.30 0.68 2.94
N HIS A 48 -5.73 1.44 3.86
CA HIS A 48 -4.41 2.06 3.74
C HIS A 48 -3.25 1.20 4.25
N VAL A 49 -3.49 -0.07 4.60
CA VAL A 49 -2.46 -0.98 5.10
C VAL A 49 -2.14 -2.04 4.06
N ILE A 50 -0.84 -2.26 3.83
CA ILE A 50 -0.28 -3.38 3.07
C ILE A 50 0.50 -4.25 4.04
N CYS A 51 0.39 -5.57 3.95
CA CYS A 51 1.07 -6.50 4.85
C CYS A 51 2.14 -7.29 4.08
N GLU A 52 3.33 -7.41 4.64
CA GLU A 52 4.34 -8.39 4.20
C GLU A 52 4.18 -9.67 5.01
N LYS A 53 4.00 -10.80 4.34
CA LYS A 53 4.01 -12.12 4.95
C LYS A 53 4.76 -13.09 4.03
N ASP A 54 5.54 -14.01 4.59
CA ASP A 54 6.27 -15.03 3.83
C ASP A 54 7.13 -14.46 2.66
N GLY A 55 7.64 -13.23 2.81
CA GLY A 55 8.43 -12.54 1.78
C GLY A 55 7.62 -11.91 0.63
N TYR A 56 6.30 -11.77 0.77
CA TYR A 56 5.42 -11.16 -0.23
C TYR A 56 4.61 -10.02 0.39
N LEU A 57 4.44 -8.94 -0.38
CA LEU A 57 3.46 -7.90 -0.10
C LEU A 57 2.07 -8.36 -0.54
N PHE A 58 1.13 -8.45 0.39
CA PHE A 58 -0.24 -8.85 0.13
C PHE A 58 -1.13 -7.64 -0.12
N LEU A 59 -1.73 -7.62 -1.31
CA LEU A 59 -2.85 -6.76 -1.64
C LEU A 59 -4.14 -7.50 -1.29
N GLU A 60 -4.82 -7.03 -0.25
CA GLU A 60 -6.21 -7.40 0.02
C GLU A 60 -7.11 -6.64 -0.96
N GLY A 61 -7.92 -7.38 -1.72
CA GLY A 61 -8.98 -6.83 -2.58
C GLY A 61 -10.15 -6.35 -1.73
N LYS A 62 -9.99 -5.22 -1.05
CA LYS A 62 -11.06 -4.58 -0.28
C LYS A 62 -11.48 -3.28 -0.95
N GLY A 63 -12.77 -2.96 -0.85
CA GLY A 63 -13.37 -1.72 -1.35
C GLY A 63 -13.70 -1.71 -2.84
N ASN A 64 -14.03 -0.53 -3.35
CA ASN A 64 -14.44 -0.33 -4.75
C ASN A 64 -13.26 -0.32 -5.73
N ASP A 65 -13.55 -0.41 -7.03
CA ASP A 65 -12.56 -0.49 -8.10
C ASP A 65 -11.53 0.65 -8.07
N LEU A 66 -11.97 1.89 -7.81
CA LEU A 66 -11.06 3.04 -7.74
C LEU A 66 -10.09 2.93 -6.56
N GLN A 67 -10.59 2.50 -5.40
CA GLN A 67 -9.76 2.26 -4.23
C GLN A 67 -8.75 1.15 -4.49
N GLN A 68 -9.16 0.07 -5.18
CA GLN A 68 -8.26 -1.02 -5.56
C GLN A 68 -7.17 -0.54 -6.52
N VAL A 69 -7.52 0.18 -7.59
CA VAL A 69 -6.53 0.72 -8.54
C VAL A 69 -5.53 1.66 -7.84
N LEU A 70 -6.02 2.54 -6.96
CA LEU A 70 -5.15 3.43 -6.18
C LEU A 70 -4.19 2.62 -5.29
N LYS A 71 -4.71 1.63 -4.56
CA LYS A 71 -3.90 0.78 -3.67
C LYS A 71 -2.88 -0.05 -4.44
N GLU A 72 -3.26 -0.58 -5.62
CA GLU A 72 -2.35 -1.30 -6.51
C GLU A 72 -1.18 -0.41 -6.96
N LYS A 73 -1.44 0.85 -7.35
CA LYS A 73 -0.37 1.78 -7.75
C LYS A 73 0.60 2.07 -6.61
N ILE A 74 0.10 2.21 -5.39
CA ILE A 74 0.94 2.39 -4.20
C ILE A 74 1.76 1.14 -3.93
N ALA A 75 1.13 -0.03 -3.97
CA ALA A 75 1.78 -1.31 -3.69
C ALA A 75 2.85 -1.67 -4.73
N GLU A 76 2.60 -1.41 -6.02
CA GLU A 76 3.58 -1.55 -7.12
C GLU A 76 4.85 -0.76 -6.85
N ASN A 77 4.71 0.49 -6.43
CA ASN A 77 5.85 1.35 -6.14
C ASN A 77 6.54 0.95 -4.82
N LEU A 78 5.77 0.54 -3.80
CA LEU A 78 6.32 0.03 -2.55
C LEU A 78 7.14 -1.26 -2.76
N SER A 79 6.62 -2.17 -3.58
CA SER A 79 7.29 -3.41 -3.97
C SER A 79 8.64 -3.16 -4.61
N ARG A 80 8.72 -2.21 -5.54
CA ARG A 80 9.98 -1.79 -6.17
C ARG A 80 10.93 -1.17 -5.16
N LEU A 81 10.43 -0.29 -4.29
CA LEU A 81 11.24 0.38 -3.28
C LEU A 81 11.88 -0.60 -2.28
N LEU A 82 11.12 -1.61 -1.87
CA LEU A 82 11.57 -2.60 -0.86
C LEU A 82 12.23 -3.82 -1.47
N ASN A 83 12.15 -4.00 -2.79
CA ASN A 83 12.53 -5.22 -3.49
C ASN A 83 11.82 -6.47 -2.94
N ILE A 84 10.51 -6.33 -2.66
CA ILE A 84 9.64 -7.41 -2.16
C ILE A 84 8.55 -7.67 -3.19
N PRO A 85 8.36 -8.90 -3.68
CA PRO A 85 7.34 -9.22 -4.69
C PRO A 85 5.91 -9.02 -4.17
N LEU A 86 5.00 -8.66 -5.09
CA LEU A 86 3.56 -8.53 -4.79
C LEU A 86 2.81 -9.82 -5.01
N LYS A 87 1.88 -10.11 -4.11
CA LYS A 87 0.89 -11.18 -4.25
C LYS A 87 -0.51 -10.60 -4.07
N ARG A 88 -1.35 -10.77 -5.09
CA ARG A 88 -2.77 -10.44 -5.01
C ARG A 88 -3.47 -11.59 -4.28
N SER A 89 -4.11 -11.31 -3.15
CA SER A 89 -4.97 -12.32 -2.55
C SER A 89 -6.19 -12.44 -3.44
N LYS A 90 -6.40 -13.60 -4.08
CA LYS A 90 -7.70 -13.89 -4.68
C LYS A 90 -8.70 -13.93 -3.52
N GLU A 91 -9.81 -13.21 -3.64
CA GLU A 91 -10.96 -13.46 -2.79
C GLU A 91 -11.34 -14.94 -2.99
N THR A 92 -11.07 -15.79 -2.00
CA THR A 92 -11.82 -17.05 -1.87
C THR A 92 -13.24 -16.64 -1.51
N THR A 93 -14.08 -16.55 -2.54
CA THR A 93 -15.54 -16.58 -2.43
C THR A 93 -15.97 -17.87 -1.75
#